data_AF-A0A7J9BC07-F1
#
_entry.id   AF-A0A7J9BC07-F1
#
_cell.length_a   1.000
_cell.length_b   1.000
_cell.length_c   1.000
_cell.angle_alpha   90.00
_cell.angle_beta   90.00
_cell.angle_gamma   90.00
#
_symmetry.space_group_name_H-M   'P 1'
#
loop_
_entity.id
_entity.type
_entity.pdbx_description
1 polymer ?
#
loop_
_entity_poly.entity_id
_entity_poly.type
_entity_poly.pdbx_seq_one_letter_code
_entity_poly.pdbx_strand_id
1 'polypeptide(L)'
;MHLQLGELSHVVSSPEAAKEVMKTHDINFANRPFLLAAEIILCNSSDIALAPYGGYWRQLRKVCTLELLSTKRVQSFRSSRDEHVSSLIRSIYSNTGLEINLGEMLCNLSYNITLRTAFAGRCKQHEAFISFLKKFVESLAGFSIADLFPSIKLLHVISGMRAKLERFHHDLDSMLESIIEEHRASNANLENSDDETDDLLDVLLNLQDHGGLEFPLTTDNIKAVILDMLMAGTETSSTTVEWALSEMMKNPKILEKAQAEVRQVYDRTGDVNESYLHEYVVIA
;
A
#
# COMPACT_ATOMS: atom_id res chain seq x y z
N MET A 1 21.51 4.40 -21.47
CA MET A 1 21.66 3.03 -22.01
C MET A 1 20.36 2.71 -22.76
N HIS A 2 20.41 2.15 -23.97
CA HIS A 2 19.21 1.75 -24.70
C HIS A 2 19.06 0.23 -24.59
N LEU A 3 17.95 -0.20 -24.00
CA LEU A 3 17.58 -1.61 -23.87
C LEU A 3 16.18 -1.77 -24.47
N GLN A 4 16.06 -2.68 -25.42
CA GLN A 4 14.79 -3.02 -26.05
C GLN A 4 14.30 -4.35 -25.50
N LEU A 5 13.16 -4.31 -24.81
CA LEU A 5 12.45 -5.46 -24.26
C LEU A 5 11.11 -5.59 -25.00
N GLY A 6 11.11 -6.35 -26.09
CA GLY A 6 9.97 -6.41 -27.00
C GLY A 6 9.68 -5.06 -27.66
N GLU A 7 8.48 -4.54 -27.43
CA GLU A 7 8.03 -3.21 -27.90
C GLU A 7 8.39 -2.08 -26.92
N LEU A 8 8.91 -2.41 -25.73
CA LEU A 8 9.34 -1.43 -24.73
C LEU A 8 10.83 -1.10 -24.90
N SER A 9 11.18 0.19 -24.87
CA SER A 9 12.46 0.63 -25.45
C SER A 9 13.22 1.71 -24.65
N HIS A 10 13.17 1.76 -23.32
CA HIS A 10 13.89 2.82 -22.58
C HIS A 10 14.36 2.36 -21.19
N VAL A 11 15.61 2.69 -20.84
CA VAL A 11 16.15 2.55 -19.49
C VAL A 11 16.81 3.86 -19.07
N VAL A 12 16.37 4.40 -17.95
CA VAL A 12 16.98 5.56 -17.29
C VAL A 12 17.91 5.04 -16.19
N SER A 13 19.21 5.28 -16.32
CA SER A 13 20.23 4.65 -15.46
C SER A 13 21.30 5.63 -14.95
N SER A 14 20.98 6.92 -14.88
CA SER A 14 21.86 7.95 -14.28
C SER A 14 21.03 9.01 -13.55
N PRO A 15 21.56 9.64 -12.48
CA PRO A 15 20.88 10.73 -11.79
C PRO A 15 20.53 11.91 -12.71
N GLU A 16 21.39 12.24 -13.66
CA GLU A 16 21.20 13.31 -14.63
C GLU A 16 20.01 13.00 -15.55
N ALA A 17 19.96 11.79 -16.11
CA ALA A 17 18.83 11.37 -16.95
C ALA A 17 17.52 11.26 -16.13
N ALA A 18 17.58 10.79 -14.88
CA ALA A 18 16.43 10.73 -14.01
C ALA A 18 15.88 12.13 -13.69
N LYS A 19 16.75 13.13 -13.50
CA LYS A 19 16.35 14.52 -13.33
C LYS A 19 15.63 15.07 -14.56
N GLU A 20 16.14 14.79 -15.75
CA GLU A 20 15.49 15.23 -17.00
C GLU A 20 14.08 14.64 -17.13
N VAL A 21 13.92 13.34 -16.86
CA VAL A 21 12.63 12.64 -16.97
C VAL A 21 11.64 13.02 -15.87
N MET A 22 12.10 13.08 -14.61
CA MET A 22 11.22 13.22 -13.44
C MET A 22 11.01 14.66 -12.97
N LYS A 23 11.75 15.64 -13.52
CA LYS A 23 11.63 17.06 -13.15
C LYS A 23 11.57 17.99 -14.36
N THR A 24 12.55 17.94 -15.27
CA THR A 24 12.61 18.91 -16.38
C THR A 24 11.48 18.70 -17.39
N HIS A 25 11.16 17.43 -17.67
CA HIS A 25 10.14 17.02 -18.63
C HIS A 25 9.07 16.12 -18.00
N ASP A 26 8.82 16.29 -16.69
CA ASP A 26 7.94 15.43 -15.88
C ASP A 26 6.55 15.20 -16.51
N ILE A 27 5.91 16.24 -17.04
CA ILE A 27 4.59 16.14 -17.69
C ILE A 27 4.62 15.24 -18.93
N ASN A 28 5.72 15.27 -19.71
CA ASN A 28 5.86 14.43 -20.91
C ASN A 28 5.96 12.95 -20.55
N PHE A 29 6.45 12.63 -19.35
CA PHE A 29 6.63 11.27 -18.85
C PHE A 29 5.64 10.90 -17.73
N ALA A 30 4.62 11.74 -17.49
CA ALA A 30 3.66 11.52 -16.40
C ALA A 30 2.67 10.39 -16.69
N ASN A 31 2.46 10.04 -17.97
CA ASN A 31 1.55 8.97 -18.36
C ASN A 31 2.10 7.58 -18.02
N ARG A 32 1.20 6.67 -17.68
CA ARG A 32 1.50 5.30 -17.32
C ARG A 32 1.37 4.40 -18.54
N PRO A 33 2.26 3.40 -18.71
CA PRO A 33 2.09 2.40 -19.75
C PRO A 33 0.84 1.58 -19.46
N PHE A 34 0.21 1.10 -20.53
CA PHE A 34 -0.90 0.16 -20.40
C PHE A 34 -0.43 -1.14 -19.75
N LEU A 35 -1.17 -1.61 -18.75
CA LEU A 35 -0.96 -2.90 -18.10
C LEU A 35 -2.30 -3.61 -18.01
N LEU A 36 -2.38 -4.85 -18.51
CA LEU A 36 -3.60 -5.64 -18.48
C LEU A 36 -4.12 -5.84 -17.04
N ALA A 37 -3.20 -6.05 -16.09
CA ALA A 37 -3.54 -6.17 -14.67
C ALA A 37 -4.23 -4.91 -14.15
N ALA A 38 -3.77 -3.72 -14.54
CA ALA A 38 -4.37 -2.44 -14.14
C ALA A 38 -5.74 -2.23 -14.81
N GLU A 39 -5.88 -2.61 -16.07
CA GLU A 39 -7.17 -2.52 -16.78
C GLU A 39 -8.24 -3.38 -16.09
N ILE A 40 -7.90 -4.62 -15.75
CA ILE A 40 -8.86 -5.58 -15.20
C ILE A 40 -9.08 -5.37 -13.71
N ILE A 41 -8.02 -5.25 -12.92
CA ILE A 41 -8.11 -5.23 -11.45
C ILE A 41 -8.48 -3.85 -10.93
N LEU A 42 -7.89 -2.78 -11.49
CA LEU A 42 -8.03 -1.41 -11.02
C LEU A 42 -9.11 -0.63 -11.77
N CYS A 43 -10.15 -1.35 -12.22
CA CYS A 43 -11.34 -0.79 -12.86
C CYS A 43 -10.98 0.21 -13.99
N ASN A 44 -10.32 -0.29 -15.03
CA ASN A 44 -9.81 0.50 -16.16
C ASN A 44 -8.80 1.58 -15.74
N SER A 45 -7.86 1.23 -14.84
CA SER A 45 -6.84 2.15 -14.33
C SER A 45 -7.44 3.44 -13.76
N SER A 46 -8.41 3.31 -12.87
CA SER A 46 -9.01 4.43 -12.14
C SER A 46 -8.42 4.63 -10.74
N ASP A 47 -7.30 3.98 -10.47
CA ASP A 47 -6.52 4.07 -9.24
C ASP A 47 -5.57 5.29 -9.22
N ILE A 48 -4.68 5.41 -8.23
CA ILE A 48 -3.72 6.53 -8.15
C ILE A 48 -2.35 6.18 -8.75
N ALA A 49 -1.97 4.90 -8.75
CA ALA A 49 -0.67 4.42 -9.21
C ALA A 49 -0.53 4.39 -10.73
N LEU A 50 -1.58 3.94 -11.44
CA LEU A 50 -1.58 3.55 -12.85
C LEU A 50 -2.56 4.36 -13.71
N ALA A 51 -3.44 5.17 -13.11
CA ALA A 51 -4.32 6.03 -13.89
C ALA A 51 -3.54 7.05 -14.76
N PRO A 52 -4.02 7.32 -15.99
CA PRO A 52 -3.43 8.32 -16.86
C PRO A 52 -3.39 9.71 -16.22
N TYR A 53 -2.34 10.48 -16.50
CA TYR A 53 -2.23 11.83 -15.98
C TYR A 53 -3.31 12.72 -16.59
N GLY A 54 -4.09 13.41 -15.74
CA GLY A 54 -5.20 14.22 -16.16
C GLY A 54 -5.91 14.92 -15.01
N GLY A 55 -7.05 15.55 -15.27
CA GLY A 55 -7.87 16.22 -14.25
C GLY A 55 -8.28 15.27 -13.13
N TYR A 56 -8.83 14.11 -13.51
CA TYR A 56 -9.21 13.03 -12.60
C TYR A 56 -8.05 12.63 -11.67
N TRP A 57 -6.92 12.21 -12.24
CA TRP A 57 -5.77 11.76 -11.46
C TRP A 57 -5.24 12.85 -10.52
N ARG A 58 -5.16 14.11 -10.97
CA ARG A 58 -4.71 15.23 -10.12
C ARG A 58 -5.65 15.44 -8.95
N GLN A 59 -6.96 15.37 -9.19
CA GLN A 59 -7.96 15.48 -8.13
C GLN A 59 -7.83 14.31 -7.14
N LEU A 60 -7.76 13.08 -7.63
CA LEU A 60 -7.65 11.89 -6.79
C LEU A 60 -6.37 11.91 -5.95
N ARG A 61 -5.24 12.29 -6.55
CA ARG A 61 -3.97 12.48 -5.84
C ARG A 61 -4.08 13.54 -4.74
N LYS A 62 -4.77 14.65 -5.01
CA LYS A 62 -5.02 15.70 -4.02
C LYS A 62 -5.88 15.18 -2.86
N VAL A 63 -6.97 14.48 -3.16
CA VAL A 63 -7.85 13.85 -2.15
C VAL A 63 -7.05 12.88 -1.27
N CYS A 64 -6.32 11.94 -1.87
CA CYS A 64 -5.52 10.98 -1.10
C CYS A 64 -4.46 11.68 -0.23
N THR A 65 -3.79 12.71 -0.75
CA THR A 65 -2.77 13.45 0.00
C THR A 65 -3.35 14.22 1.19
N LEU A 66 -4.49 14.88 1.00
CA LEU A 66 -5.07 15.76 2.02
C LEU A 66 -5.93 15.01 3.03
N GLU A 67 -6.71 14.03 2.59
CA GLU A 67 -7.74 13.40 3.42
C GLU A 67 -7.25 12.07 4.03
N LEU A 68 -6.48 11.29 3.26
CA LEU A 68 -6.06 9.93 3.64
C LEU A 68 -4.63 9.88 4.22
N LEU A 69 -3.72 10.69 3.67
CA LEU A 69 -2.28 10.62 3.96
C LEU A 69 -1.73 11.88 4.63
N SER A 70 -2.59 12.75 5.15
CA SER A 70 -2.15 13.93 5.88
C SER A 70 -1.48 13.55 7.21
N THR A 71 -0.56 14.40 7.69
CA THR A 71 0.12 14.18 8.98
C THR A 71 -0.86 13.95 10.12
N LYS A 72 -1.97 14.71 10.15
CA LYS A 72 -3.03 14.56 11.15
C LYS A 72 -3.67 13.17 11.08
N ARG A 73 -3.98 12.69 9.87
CA ARG A 73 -4.56 11.36 9.65
C ARG A 73 -3.59 10.24 10.01
N VAL A 74 -2.33 10.36 9.62
CA VAL A 74 -1.30 9.38 10.00
C VAL A 74 -1.16 9.31 11.53
N GLN A 75 -1.21 10.46 12.22
CA GLN A 75 -1.14 10.51 13.68
C GLN A 75 -2.39 9.93 14.37
N SER A 76 -3.59 10.04 13.77
CA SER A 76 -4.80 9.49 14.39
C SER A 76 -4.77 7.95 14.47
N PHE A 77 -4.05 7.29 13.56
CA PHE A 77 -3.87 5.83 13.57
C PHE A 77 -2.70 5.32 14.42
N ARG A 78 -2.05 6.21 15.18
CA ARG A 78 -0.86 5.88 15.98
C ARG A 78 -1.12 4.77 16.99
N SER A 79 -2.20 4.85 17.77
CA SER A 79 -2.54 3.86 18.78
C SER A 79 -2.67 2.45 18.20
N SER A 80 -3.27 2.34 17.01
CA SER A 80 -3.37 1.08 16.28
C SER A 80 -2.00 0.53 15.89
N ARG A 81 -1.08 1.38 15.40
CA ARG A 81 0.28 0.95 15.08
C ARG A 81 1.02 0.48 16.32
N ASP A 82 0.95 1.23 17.42
CA ASP A 82 1.60 0.89 18.69
C ASP A 82 1.10 -0.47 19.23
N GLU A 83 -0.20 -0.74 19.14
CA GLU A 83 -0.80 -2.02 19.52
C GLU A 83 -0.25 -3.19 18.69
N HIS A 84 -0.25 -3.05 17.36
CA HIS A 84 0.22 -4.11 16.46
C HIS A 84 1.73 -4.36 16.60
N VAL A 85 2.54 -3.30 16.75
CA VAL A 85 3.98 -3.41 16.98
C VAL A 85 4.27 -4.06 18.34
N SER A 86 3.55 -3.69 19.38
CA SER A 86 3.67 -4.30 20.71
C SER A 86 3.35 -5.80 20.69
N SER A 87 2.32 -6.19 19.92
CA SER A 87 1.97 -7.60 19.71
C SER A 87 3.10 -8.36 18.99
N LEU A 88 3.70 -7.76 17.95
CA LEU A 88 4.85 -8.33 17.26
C LEU A 88 6.03 -8.54 18.21
N ILE A 89 6.39 -7.53 19.00
CA ILE A 89 7.49 -7.61 19.97
C ILE A 89 7.24 -8.74 20.98
N ARG A 90 6.01 -8.86 21.50
CA ARG A 90 5.63 -9.95 22.40
C ARG A 90 5.78 -11.31 21.73
N SER A 91 5.36 -11.44 20.47
CA SER A 91 5.52 -12.68 19.69
C SER A 91 6.98 -13.06 19.50
N ILE A 92 7.85 -12.09 19.15
CA ILE A 92 9.30 -12.31 19.04
C ILE A 92 9.86 -12.76 20.39
N TYR A 93 9.51 -12.09 21.49
CA TYR A 93 9.98 -12.44 22.83
C TYR A 93 9.57 -13.85 23.26
N SER A 94 8.32 -14.26 22.98
CA SER A 94 7.82 -15.61 23.27
C SER A 94 8.54 -16.71 22.49
N ASN A 95 9.19 -16.38 21.37
CA ASN A 95 9.97 -17.32 20.56
C ASN A 95 11.49 -17.25 20.84
N THR A 96 11.89 -16.71 22.00
CA THR A 96 13.31 -16.66 22.39
C THR A 96 13.94 -18.04 22.35
N GLY A 97 15.05 -18.18 21.61
CA GLY A 97 15.77 -19.44 21.44
C GLY A 97 15.28 -20.31 20.28
N LEU A 98 14.25 -19.88 19.54
CA LEU A 98 13.76 -20.54 18.33
C LEU A 98 14.14 -19.73 17.08
N GLU A 99 14.27 -20.42 15.95
CA GLU A 99 14.38 -19.78 14.64
C GLU A 99 12.99 -19.26 14.23
N ILE A 100 12.91 -18.00 13.83
CA ILE A 100 11.66 -17.34 13.43
C ILE A 100 11.79 -16.76 12.01
N ASN A 101 10.67 -16.75 11.28
CA ASN A 101 10.57 -16.07 9.99
C ASN A 101 10.15 -14.60 10.20
N LEU A 102 11.13 -13.73 10.44
CA LEU A 102 10.85 -12.32 10.72
C LEU A 102 10.24 -11.58 9.53
N GLY A 103 10.61 -11.93 8.29
CA GLY A 103 10.03 -11.34 7.08
C GLY A 103 8.52 -11.59 6.99
N GLU A 104 8.08 -12.82 7.25
CA GLU A 104 6.65 -13.16 7.30
C GLU A 104 5.92 -12.42 8.44
N MET A 105 6.55 -12.31 9.62
CA MET A 105 5.98 -11.58 10.75
C MET A 105 5.82 -10.07 10.45
N LEU A 106 6.80 -9.45 9.78
CA LEU A 106 6.76 -8.04 9.35
C LEU A 106 5.74 -7.81 8.21
N CYS A 107 5.63 -8.75 7.29
CA CYS A 107 4.62 -8.75 6.25
C CYS A 107 3.21 -8.78 6.88
N ASN A 108 2.96 -9.72 7.79
CA ASN A 108 1.69 -9.81 8.52
C ASN A 108 1.42 -8.54 9.36
N LEU A 109 2.42 -7.98 10.03
CA LEU A 109 2.29 -6.72 10.76
C LEU A 109 1.79 -5.60 9.83
N SER A 110 2.40 -5.48 8.65
CA SER A 110 2.07 -4.41 7.70
C SER A 110 0.64 -4.57 7.15
N TYR A 111 0.21 -5.80 6.82
CA TYR A 111 -1.18 -6.08 6.43
C TYR A 111 -2.18 -5.71 7.53
N ASN A 112 -1.90 -6.11 8.78
CA ASN A 112 -2.80 -5.83 9.89
C ASN A 112 -2.94 -4.33 10.15
N ILE A 113 -1.83 -3.59 10.18
CA ILE A 113 -1.85 -2.12 10.34
C ILE A 113 -2.65 -1.49 9.19
N THR A 114 -2.36 -1.86 7.94
CA THR A 114 -2.98 -1.20 6.77
C THR A 114 -4.47 -1.50 6.69
N LEU A 115 -4.90 -2.73 6.97
CA LEU A 115 -6.31 -3.11 7.01
C LEU A 115 -7.07 -2.46 8.16
N ARG A 116 -6.46 -2.40 9.36
CA ARG A 116 -7.06 -1.71 10.51
C ARG A 116 -7.22 -0.21 10.22
N THR A 117 -6.27 0.37 9.50
CA THR A 117 -6.32 1.77 9.06
C THR A 117 -7.36 2.00 7.97
N ALA A 118 -7.52 1.05 7.05
CA ALA A 118 -8.42 1.16 5.90
C ALA A 118 -9.90 0.91 6.26
N PHE A 119 -10.16 -0.01 7.19
CA PHE A 119 -11.51 -0.55 7.44
C PHE A 119 -11.93 -0.54 8.92
N ALA A 120 -11.12 0.03 9.83
CA ALA A 120 -11.39 0.02 11.26
C ALA A 120 -11.81 -1.35 11.82
N GLY A 121 -11.27 -2.46 11.28
CA GLY A 121 -11.61 -3.81 11.73
C GLY A 121 -12.98 -4.34 11.25
N ARG A 122 -13.74 -3.58 10.46
CA ARG A 122 -14.98 -3.99 9.78
C ARG A 122 -14.68 -4.80 8.52
N CYS A 123 -13.99 -5.92 8.72
CA CYS A 123 -13.66 -6.90 7.70
C CYS A 123 -13.84 -8.30 8.27
N LYS A 124 -15.06 -8.86 8.16
CA LYS A 124 -15.39 -10.18 8.73
C LYS A 124 -14.46 -11.31 8.28
N GLN A 125 -13.94 -11.22 7.06
CA GLN A 125 -13.06 -12.21 6.45
C GLN A 125 -11.59 -11.75 6.43
N HIS A 126 -11.14 -11.02 7.46
CA HIS A 126 -9.81 -10.39 7.56
C HIS A 126 -8.65 -11.29 7.13
N GLU A 127 -8.51 -12.48 7.72
CA GLU A 127 -7.42 -13.42 7.39
C GLU A 127 -7.50 -13.96 5.96
N ALA A 128 -8.73 -14.21 5.47
CA ALA A 128 -8.93 -14.65 4.10
C ALA A 128 -8.58 -13.53 3.10
N PHE A 129 -8.86 -12.28 3.46
CA PHE A 129 -8.53 -11.10 2.66
C PHE A 129 -7.01 -10.89 2.58
N ILE A 130 -6.28 -11.03 3.69
CA ILE A 130 -4.81 -11.02 3.70
C ILE A 130 -4.26 -12.15 2.81
N SER A 131 -4.75 -13.38 2.97
CA SER A 131 -4.33 -14.52 2.16
C SER A 131 -4.58 -14.30 0.66
N PHE A 132 -5.71 -13.67 0.34
CA PHE A 132 -6.06 -13.29 -1.02
C PHE A 132 -5.08 -12.25 -1.59
N LEU A 133 -4.81 -11.17 -0.87
CA LEU A 133 -3.89 -10.11 -1.30
C LEU A 133 -2.48 -10.64 -1.55
N LYS A 134 -1.96 -11.51 -0.66
CA LYS A 134 -0.66 -12.15 -0.86
C LYS A 134 -0.60 -12.97 -2.15
N LYS A 135 -1.60 -13.82 -2.40
CA LYS A 135 -1.70 -14.61 -3.64
C LYS A 135 -1.83 -13.73 -4.89
N PHE A 136 -2.48 -12.58 -4.74
CA PHE A 136 -2.59 -11.60 -5.80
C PHE A 136 -1.24 -10.96 -6.12
N VAL A 137 -0.49 -10.49 -5.11
CA VAL A 137 0.89 -9.99 -5.26
C VAL A 137 1.77 -11.03 -5.95
N GLU A 138 1.78 -12.27 -5.45
CA GLU A 138 2.55 -13.38 -6.04
C GLU A 138 2.16 -13.66 -7.50
N SER A 139 0.90 -13.42 -7.85
CA SER A 139 0.39 -13.61 -9.21
C SER A 139 0.75 -12.48 -10.17
N LEU A 140 0.96 -11.27 -9.64
CA LEU A 140 1.51 -10.13 -10.38
C LEU A 140 3.03 -10.18 -10.48
N ALA A 141 3.70 -10.89 -9.56
CA ALA A 141 5.13 -11.06 -9.58
C ALA A 141 5.58 -11.88 -10.80
N GLY A 142 6.52 -11.34 -11.57
CA GLY A 142 7.16 -12.02 -12.68
C GLY A 142 7.12 -11.26 -14.00
N PHE A 143 7.63 -11.91 -15.05
CA PHE A 143 7.67 -11.35 -16.39
C PHE A 143 6.50 -11.87 -17.23
N SER A 144 5.63 -10.96 -17.68
CA SER A 144 4.57 -11.26 -18.65
C SER A 144 5.06 -10.90 -20.05
N ILE A 145 5.12 -11.88 -20.96
CA ILE A 145 5.45 -11.62 -22.37
C ILE A 145 4.42 -10.69 -23.02
N ALA A 146 3.18 -10.71 -22.54
CA ALA A 146 2.13 -9.87 -23.07
C ALA A 146 2.34 -8.38 -22.68
N ASP A 147 3.08 -8.12 -21.60
CA ASP A 147 3.44 -6.75 -21.18
C ASP A 147 4.61 -6.20 -22.00
N LEU A 148 5.44 -7.08 -22.58
CA LEU A 148 6.52 -6.70 -23.51
C LEU A 148 5.99 -6.44 -24.93
N PHE A 149 4.86 -7.03 -25.30
CA PHE A 149 4.25 -6.90 -26.64
C PHE A 149 2.76 -6.53 -26.54
N PRO A 150 2.42 -5.36 -25.98
CA PRO A 150 1.03 -4.94 -25.77
C PRO A 150 0.24 -4.82 -27.08
N SER A 151 0.89 -4.68 -28.25
CA SER A 151 0.20 -4.68 -29.54
C SER A 151 -0.44 -6.05 -29.88
N ILE A 152 0.12 -7.15 -29.35
CA ILE A 152 -0.31 -8.52 -29.65
C ILE A 152 -1.34 -8.97 -28.62
N LYS A 153 -2.56 -8.46 -28.73
CA LYS A 153 -3.67 -8.76 -27.79
C LYS A 153 -3.94 -10.25 -27.57
N LEU A 154 -3.59 -11.09 -28.54
CA LEU A 154 -3.72 -12.54 -28.45
C LEU A 154 -2.86 -13.16 -27.34
N LEU A 155 -1.71 -12.57 -26.99
CA LEU A 155 -0.82 -13.06 -25.92
C LEU A 155 -1.48 -12.99 -24.54
N HIS A 156 -2.31 -11.98 -24.28
CA HIS A 156 -3.08 -11.87 -23.05
C HIS A 156 -4.08 -13.03 -22.87
N VAL A 157 -4.59 -13.58 -23.97
CA VAL A 157 -5.56 -14.68 -23.96
C VAL A 157 -4.86 -16.03 -23.90
N ILE A 158 -3.85 -16.26 -24.76
CA ILE A 158 -3.15 -17.55 -24.83
C ILE A 158 -2.36 -17.85 -23.56
N SER A 159 -1.82 -16.82 -22.88
CA SER A 159 -1.10 -17.01 -21.62
C SER A 159 -1.99 -17.46 -20.45
N GLY A 160 -3.32 -17.36 -20.59
CA GLY A 160 -4.27 -17.56 -19.48
C GLY A 160 -4.28 -16.43 -18.45
N MET A 161 -3.41 -15.41 -18.61
CA MET A 161 -3.29 -14.30 -17.66
C MET A 161 -4.59 -13.52 -17.53
N ARG A 162 -5.27 -13.24 -18.64
CA ARG A 162 -6.55 -12.53 -18.61
C ARG A 162 -7.60 -13.25 -17.74
N ALA A 163 -7.81 -14.54 -17.98
CA ALA A 163 -8.77 -15.33 -17.22
C ALA A 163 -8.39 -15.43 -15.73
N LYS A 164 -7.09 -15.47 -15.43
CA LYS A 164 -6.58 -15.42 -14.05
C LYS A 164 -6.91 -14.08 -13.38
N LEU A 165 -6.63 -12.96 -14.05
CA LEU A 165 -6.93 -11.61 -13.55
C LEU A 165 -8.44 -11.36 -13.40
N GLU A 166 -9.26 -11.83 -14.34
CA GLU A 166 -10.73 -11.70 -14.25
C GLU A 166 -11.30 -12.44 -13.03
N ARG A 167 -10.75 -13.62 -12.69
CA ARG A 167 -11.12 -14.33 -11.46
C ARG A 167 -10.70 -13.56 -10.21
N PHE A 168 -9.47 -13.05 -10.17
CA PHE A 168 -9.01 -12.21 -9.06
C PHE A 168 -9.88 -10.96 -8.90
N HIS A 169 -10.20 -10.28 -9.99
CA HIS A 169 -11.07 -9.12 -9.95
C HIS A 169 -12.43 -9.47 -9.36
N HIS A 170 -13.06 -10.57 -9.80
CA HIS A 170 -14.35 -11.02 -9.27
C HIS A 170 -14.31 -11.31 -7.76
N ASP A 171 -13.31 -12.05 -7.30
CA ASP A 171 -13.16 -12.40 -5.89
C ASP A 171 -12.89 -11.14 -5.04
N LEU A 172 -11.99 -10.26 -5.51
CA LEU A 172 -11.67 -9.00 -4.83
C LEU A 172 -12.89 -8.07 -4.76
N ASP A 173 -13.61 -7.94 -5.87
CA ASP A 173 -14.80 -7.10 -5.96
C ASP A 173 -15.88 -7.55 -4.97
N SER A 174 -16.12 -8.86 -4.88
CA SER A 174 -17.04 -9.45 -3.90
C SER A 174 -16.62 -9.17 -2.45
N MET A 175 -15.32 -9.30 -2.14
CA MET A 175 -14.81 -9.01 -0.80
C MET A 175 -14.93 -7.53 -0.44
N LEU A 176 -14.54 -6.63 -1.34
CA LEU A 176 -14.63 -5.19 -1.11
C LEU A 176 -16.08 -4.70 -1.06
N GLU A 177 -16.97 -5.25 -1.88
CA GLU A 177 -18.41 -4.93 -1.82
C GLU A 177 -19.00 -5.33 -0.46
N SER A 178 -18.66 -6.53 0.06
CA SER A 178 -19.10 -6.94 1.38
C SER A 178 -18.61 -6.01 2.50
N ILE A 179 -17.39 -5.47 2.36
CA ILE A 179 -16.82 -4.51 3.32
C ILE A 179 -17.55 -3.17 3.22
N ILE A 180 -17.79 -2.67 2.01
CA ILE A 180 -18.51 -1.40 1.76
C ILE A 180 -19.92 -1.46 2.34
N GLU A 181 -20.64 -2.56 2.12
CA GLU A 181 -21.99 -2.73 2.65
C GLU A 181 -21.99 -2.84 4.19
N GLU A 182 -20.96 -3.41 4.79
CA GLU A 182 -20.76 -3.40 6.25
C GLU A 182 -20.57 -1.97 6.79
N HIS A 183 -19.80 -1.13 6.11
CA HIS A 183 -19.59 0.28 6.50
C HIS A 183 -20.88 1.08 6.35
N ARG A 184 -21.58 0.95 5.22
CA ARG A 184 -22.88 1.62 5.00
C ARG A 184 -23.92 1.22 6.04
N ALA A 185 -24.01 -0.07 6.38
CA ALA A 185 -24.93 -0.55 7.40
C ALA A 185 -24.54 -0.05 8.81
N SER A 186 -23.25 0.01 9.13
CA SER A 186 -22.78 0.55 10.41
C SER A 186 -23.12 2.03 10.54
N ASN A 187 -22.83 2.82 9.50
CA ASN A 187 -23.02 4.28 9.50
C ASN A 187 -24.52 4.65 9.51
N ALA A 188 -25.39 3.85 8.90
CA ALA A 188 -26.83 4.05 8.97
C ALA A 188 -27.44 3.82 10.37
N ASN A 189 -26.77 3.03 11.23
CA ASN A 189 -27.23 2.73 12.59
C ASN A 189 -26.67 3.69 13.65
N LEU A 190 -25.66 4.50 13.31
CA LEU A 190 -25.00 5.44 14.20
C LEU A 190 -25.50 6.86 13.94
N GLU A 191 -26.73 7.17 14.38
CA GLU A 191 -27.26 8.54 14.25
C GLU A 191 -26.47 9.58 15.08
N ASN A 192 -25.59 9.20 16.02
CA ASN A 192 -24.74 10.12 16.79
C ASN A 192 -23.59 9.37 17.52
N SER A 193 -22.46 9.09 16.87
CA SER A 193 -21.22 8.74 17.58
C SER A 193 -20.06 9.60 17.09
N ASP A 194 -19.96 10.80 17.64
CA ASP A 194 -18.89 11.80 17.45
C ASP A 194 -17.48 11.33 17.88
N ASP A 195 -17.28 10.04 18.20
CA ASP A 195 -16.11 9.54 18.93
C ASP A 195 -15.31 8.47 18.17
N GLU A 196 -15.77 8.01 17.00
CA GLU A 196 -14.99 7.08 16.16
C GLU A 196 -14.27 7.84 15.04
N THR A 197 -12.95 7.68 14.97
CA THR A 197 -12.14 8.30 13.90
C THR A 197 -12.44 7.58 12.59
N ASP A 198 -13.00 8.31 11.60
CA ASP A 198 -13.23 7.78 10.24
C ASP A 198 -12.00 7.03 9.73
N ASP A 199 -12.21 5.82 9.21
CA ASP A 199 -11.18 5.11 8.48
C ASP A 199 -11.04 5.63 7.04
N LEU A 200 -10.09 5.07 6.28
CA LEU A 200 -9.86 5.53 4.91
C LEU A 200 -11.06 5.27 3.99
N LEU A 201 -11.81 4.20 4.21
CA LEU A 201 -12.99 3.87 3.42
C LEU A 201 -14.15 4.81 3.74
N ASP A 202 -14.40 5.09 5.02
CA ASP A 202 -15.42 6.07 5.46
C ASP A 202 -15.19 7.43 4.81
N VAL A 203 -13.95 7.91 4.80
CA VAL A 203 -13.59 9.18 4.15
C VAL A 203 -13.94 9.18 2.66
N LEU A 204 -13.63 8.10 1.95
CA LEU A 204 -13.92 7.99 0.52
C LEU A 204 -15.42 7.87 0.23
N LEU A 205 -16.16 7.12 1.04
CA LEU A 205 -17.62 7.01 0.95
C LEU A 205 -18.29 8.36 1.23
N ASN A 206 -17.84 9.07 2.27
CA ASN A 206 -18.32 10.42 2.59
C ASN A 206 -18.09 11.40 1.43
N LEU A 207 -16.93 11.35 0.77
CA LEU A 207 -16.65 12.18 -0.41
C LEU A 207 -17.50 11.81 -1.63
N GLN A 208 -17.84 10.54 -1.80
CA GLN A 208 -18.78 10.09 -2.83
C GLN A 208 -20.19 10.65 -2.58
N ASP A 209 -20.69 10.59 -1.34
CA ASP A 209 -22.06 10.96 -0.99
C ASP A 209 -22.27 12.49 -0.96
N HIS A 210 -21.29 13.25 -0.48
CA HIS A 210 -21.42 14.71 -0.31
C HIS A 210 -20.97 15.52 -1.54
N GLY A 211 -20.35 14.86 -2.53
CA GLY A 211 -19.92 15.50 -3.78
C GLY A 211 -18.86 16.59 -3.58
N GLY A 212 -18.89 17.62 -4.43
CA GLY A 212 -17.92 18.74 -4.38
C GLY A 212 -16.61 18.48 -5.14
N LEU A 213 -16.50 17.32 -5.78
CA LEU A 213 -15.41 16.97 -6.68
C LEU A 213 -15.77 17.33 -8.12
N GLU A 214 -14.80 17.81 -8.90
CA GLU A 214 -14.93 18.04 -10.35
C GLU A 214 -15.21 16.71 -11.07
N PHE A 215 -14.57 15.63 -10.61
CA PHE A 215 -14.81 14.27 -11.06
C PHE A 215 -15.42 13.45 -9.91
N PRO A 216 -16.71 13.07 -9.99
CA PRO A 216 -17.35 12.26 -8.96
C PRO A 216 -16.67 10.90 -8.78
N LEU A 217 -16.60 10.42 -7.53
CA LEU A 217 -16.06 9.10 -7.22
C LEU A 217 -17.15 8.04 -7.36
N THR A 218 -16.92 7.05 -8.22
CA THR A 218 -17.75 5.83 -8.26
C THR A 218 -17.27 4.82 -7.22
N THR A 219 -18.11 3.84 -6.89
CA THR A 219 -17.72 2.72 -6.02
C THR A 219 -16.48 1.99 -6.56
N ASP A 220 -16.40 1.81 -7.88
CA ASP A 220 -15.26 1.18 -8.53
C ASP A 220 -13.96 1.97 -8.34
N ASN A 221 -14.04 3.32 -8.37
CA ASN A 221 -12.89 4.17 -8.09
C ASN A 221 -12.45 4.03 -6.63
N ILE A 222 -13.39 3.97 -5.69
CA ILE A 222 -13.11 3.78 -4.27
C ILE A 222 -12.42 2.43 -4.03
N LYS A 223 -12.95 1.35 -4.62
CA LYS A 223 -12.33 0.01 -4.57
C LYS A 223 -10.90 0.02 -5.10
N ALA A 224 -10.67 0.67 -6.24
CA ALA A 224 -9.34 0.77 -6.84
C ALA A 224 -8.36 1.56 -5.95
N VAL A 225 -8.79 2.69 -5.37
CA VAL A 225 -7.97 3.50 -4.47
C VAL A 225 -7.64 2.77 -3.18
N ILE A 226 -8.61 2.10 -2.58
CA ILE A 226 -8.39 1.30 -1.37
C ILE A 226 -7.41 0.16 -1.65
N LEU A 227 -7.53 -0.52 -2.78
CA LEU A 227 -6.56 -1.54 -3.17
C LEU A 227 -5.14 -0.96 -3.31
N ASP A 228 -4.99 0.22 -3.90
CA ASP A 228 -3.69 0.91 -3.97
C ASP A 228 -3.10 1.17 -2.58
N MET A 229 -3.90 1.65 -1.62
CA MET A 229 -3.44 1.88 -0.25
C MET A 229 -3.00 0.58 0.43
N LEU A 230 -3.78 -0.49 0.25
CA LEU A 230 -3.48 -1.81 0.83
C LEU A 230 -2.20 -2.40 0.23
N MET A 231 -2.05 -2.38 -1.09
CA MET A 231 -0.92 -2.98 -1.78
C MET A 231 0.36 -2.19 -1.56
N ALA A 232 0.30 -0.86 -1.68
CA ALA A 232 1.46 0.00 -1.49
C ALA A 232 1.90 0.07 -0.02
N GLY A 233 0.96 0.10 0.93
CA GLY A 233 1.25 0.23 2.37
C GLY A 233 1.89 -1.00 3.00
N THR A 234 1.70 -2.17 2.40
CA THR A 234 2.08 -3.47 2.99
C THR A 234 3.44 -3.95 2.51
N GLU A 235 3.54 -4.40 1.26
CA GLU A 235 4.73 -5.06 0.69
C GLU A 235 5.97 -4.16 0.70
N THR A 236 5.81 -2.86 0.43
CA THR A 236 6.96 -1.93 0.37
C THR A 236 7.56 -1.68 1.76
N SER A 237 6.70 -1.49 2.76
CA SER A 237 7.09 -1.22 4.15
C SER A 237 7.75 -2.45 4.78
N SER A 238 7.12 -3.62 4.66
CA SER A 238 7.65 -4.87 5.22
C SER A 238 9.02 -5.22 4.62
N THR A 239 9.14 -5.14 3.28
CA THR A 239 10.39 -5.40 2.56
C THR A 239 11.48 -4.43 2.99
N THR A 240 11.17 -3.14 3.14
CA THR A 240 12.16 -2.13 3.57
C THR A 240 12.70 -2.44 4.97
N VAL A 241 11.83 -2.79 5.92
CA VAL A 241 12.25 -3.13 7.29
C VAL A 241 13.04 -4.44 7.30
N GLU A 242 12.62 -5.44 6.53
CA GLU A 242 13.35 -6.71 6.39
C GLU A 242 14.76 -6.49 5.84
N TRP A 243 14.92 -5.71 4.78
CA TRP A 243 16.24 -5.36 4.24
C TRP A 243 17.09 -4.58 5.25
N ALA A 244 16.51 -3.60 5.93
CA ALA A 244 17.22 -2.83 6.95
C ALA A 244 17.78 -3.75 8.06
N LEU A 245 16.96 -4.68 8.56
CA LEU A 245 17.38 -5.66 9.56
C LEU A 245 18.44 -6.62 9.01
N SER A 246 18.26 -7.12 7.79
CA SER A 246 19.23 -7.99 7.12
C SER A 246 20.61 -7.31 6.99
N GLU A 247 20.64 -6.06 6.56
CA GLU A 247 21.88 -5.30 6.41
C GLU A 247 22.52 -4.95 7.76
N MET A 248 21.74 -4.66 8.79
CA MET A 248 22.26 -4.48 10.15
C MET A 248 22.85 -5.78 10.71
N MET A 249 22.19 -6.92 10.51
CA MET A 249 22.70 -8.22 10.97
C MET A 249 24.01 -8.63 10.27
N LYS A 250 24.18 -8.26 9.00
CA LYS A 250 25.45 -8.46 8.27
C LYS A 250 26.56 -7.50 8.71
N ASN A 251 26.22 -6.38 9.37
CA ASN A 251 27.14 -5.34 9.80
C ASN A 251 27.04 -5.09 11.31
N PRO A 252 27.68 -5.92 12.17
CA PRO A 252 27.54 -5.86 13.62
C PRO A 252 27.82 -4.48 14.24
N LYS A 253 28.79 -3.73 13.69
CA LYS A 253 29.10 -2.37 14.16
C LYS A 253 27.92 -1.40 14.00
N ILE A 254 27.16 -1.52 12.91
CA ILE A 254 25.98 -0.68 12.65
C ILE A 254 24.86 -1.11 13.60
N LEU A 255 24.64 -2.42 13.75
CA LEU A 255 23.63 -2.95 14.67
C LEU A 255 23.89 -2.51 16.12
N GLU A 256 25.12 -2.62 16.62
CA GLU A 256 25.51 -2.17 17.96
C GLU A 256 25.25 -0.67 18.14
N LYS A 257 25.59 0.15 17.13
CA LYS A 257 25.37 1.60 17.16
C LYS A 257 23.88 1.94 17.19
N ALA A 258 23.06 1.29 16.36
CA ALA A 258 21.61 1.49 16.34
C ALA A 258 20.97 1.09 17.69
N GLN A 259 21.36 -0.06 18.25
CA GLN A 259 20.88 -0.49 19.56
C GLN A 259 21.30 0.48 20.69
N ALA A 260 22.53 1.00 20.65
CA ALA A 260 23.01 1.96 21.63
C ALA A 260 22.22 3.28 21.56
N GLU A 261 21.93 3.76 20.36
CA GLU A 261 21.14 4.97 20.14
C GLU A 261 19.69 4.80 20.64
N VAL A 262 19.03 3.68 20.30
CA VAL A 262 17.68 3.37 20.81
C VAL A 262 17.67 3.35 22.34
N ARG A 263 18.63 2.68 22.99
CA ARG A 263 18.73 2.67 24.46
C ARG A 263 18.93 4.08 25.02
N GLN A 264 19.82 4.88 24.43
CA GLN A 264 20.08 6.24 24.89
C GLN A 264 18.81 7.12 24.90
N VAL A 265 17.96 7.00 23.88
CA VAL A 265 16.72 7.78 23.75
C VAL A 265 15.65 7.24 24.72
N TYR A 266 15.42 5.93 24.74
CA TYR A 266 14.27 5.34 25.43
C TYR A 266 14.56 4.79 26.84
N ASP A 267 15.81 4.78 27.32
CA ASP A 267 16.14 4.41 28.70
C ASP A 267 15.40 5.28 29.74
N ARG A 268 14.97 6.49 29.34
CA ARG A 268 14.22 7.42 30.19
C ARG A 268 12.71 7.14 30.23
N THR A 269 12.15 6.63 29.14
CA THR A 269 10.70 6.47 28.96
C THR A 269 10.24 5.03 29.15
N GLY A 270 11.13 4.05 28.96
CA GLY A 270 10.85 2.63 29.08
C GLY A 270 9.98 2.04 27.96
N ASP A 271 9.44 2.88 27.07
CA ASP A 271 8.59 2.48 25.95
C ASP A 271 8.94 3.26 24.69
N VAL A 272 9.02 2.54 23.56
CA VAL A 272 9.36 3.06 22.24
C VAL A 272 8.10 3.61 21.60
N ASN A 273 8.07 4.92 21.35
CA ASN A 273 6.94 5.57 20.69
C ASN A 273 7.40 6.58 19.65
N GLU A 274 6.55 6.85 18.67
CA GLU A 274 6.87 7.74 17.53
C GLU A 274 7.24 9.21 17.90
N SER A 275 7.10 9.66 19.15
CA SER A 275 7.23 11.09 19.50
C SER A 275 8.69 11.52 19.46
N TYR A 276 9.59 10.58 19.70
CA TYR A 276 11.03 10.81 19.81
C TYR A 276 11.78 10.39 18.54
N LEU A 277 11.07 10.11 17.43
CA LEU A 277 11.70 9.77 16.15
C LEU A 277 12.69 10.84 15.66
N HIS A 278 12.42 12.10 15.96
CA HIS A 278 13.25 13.23 15.58
C HIS A 278 14.59 13.30 16.35
N GLU A 279 14.78 12.48 17.39
CA GLU A 279 16.02 12.43 18.18
C GLU A 279 17.04 11.41 17.64
N TYR A 280 16.68 10.59 16.65
CA TYR A 280 17.61 9.66 16.00
C TYR A 280 18.54 10.38 15.01
N VAL A 281 19.84 10.08 15.08
CA VAL A 281 20.93 10.67 14.29
C VAL A 281 21.63 9.61 13.41
N VAL A 282 21.61 8.34 13.78
CA VAL A 282 22.31 7.26 13.06
C VAL A 282 21.43 6.57 12.00
N ILE A 283 20.11 6.64 12.16
CA ILE A 283 19.11 5.98 11.28
C ILE A 283 18.54 6.96 10.22
N ALA A 284 18.98 8.22 10.21
CA ALA A 284 18.59 9.25 9.25
C ALA A 284 19.49 9.28 8.00
#